data_AF-A0AB36THV7-F1
#
_entry.id   AF-A0AB36THV7-F1
#
_cell.length_a   1.000
_cell.length_b   1.000
_cell.length_c   1.000
_cell.angle_alpha   90.00
_cell.angle_beta   90.00
_cell.angle_gamma   90.00
#
_symmetry.space_group_name_H-M   'P 1'
#
loop_
_entity.id
_entity.type
_entity.pdbx_description
1 polymer ?
#
loop_
_entity_poly.entity_id
_entity_poly.type
_entity_poly.pdbx_seq_one_letter_code
_entity_poly.pdbx_strand_id
1 'polypeptide(L)' 'MAIRTIVIKGNEAFFNVGGGIVWDSVPEDEYRETLDKGKALLKVLTGR' A
#
# COMPACT_ATOMS: atom_id res chain seq x y z
N MET A 1 -15.28 3.63 1.74
CA MET A 1 -14.03 3.17 1.09
C MET A 1 -13.18 2.48 2.14
N ALA A 2 -12.73 1.25 1.90
CA ALA A 2 -11.88 0.54 2.84
C ALA A 2 -10.40 0.84 2.53
N ILE A 3 -9.63 1.26 3.53
CA ILE A 3 -8.19 1.55 3.43
C ILE A 3 -7.42 0.69 4.43
N ARG A 4 -6.17 0.36 4.11
CA ARG A 4 -5.33 -0.55 4.93
C ARG A 4 -6.00 -1.91 5.21
N THR A 5 -6.77 -2.41 4.25
CA THR A 5 -7.46 -3.70 4.34
C THR A 5 -6.69 -4.74 3.54
N ILE A 6 -6.56 -5.92 4.12
CA ILE A 6 -6.00 -7.10 3.46
C ILE A 6 -7.14 -8.07 3.20
N VAL A 7 -7.28 -8.53 1.97
CA VAL A 7 -8.24 -9.56 1.56
C VAL A 7 -7.47 -10.84 1.30
N ILE A 8 -7.78 -11.90 2.05
CA ILE A 8 -7.16 -13.22 1.88
C ILE A 8 -8.14 -14.09 1.09
N LYS A 9 -7.69 -14.65 -0.04
CA LYS A 9 -8.48 -15.57 -0.86
C LYS A 9 -7.64 -16.81 -1.15
N GLY A 10 -8.00 -17.93 -0.53
CA GLY A 10 -7.20 -19.14 -0.61
C GLY A 10 -5.82 -18.93 0.02
N ASN A 11 -4.77 -19.10 -0.78
CA ASN A 11 -3.37 -18.93 -0.35
C ASN A 11 -2.74 -17.61 -0.82
N GLU A 12 -3.57 -16.65 -1.28
CA GLU A 12 -3.12 -15.35 -1.77
C GLU A 12 -3.68 -14.21 -0.91
N ALA A 13 -2.87 -13.20 -0.64
CA ALA A 13 -3.24 -11.99 0.08
C ALA A 13 -3.19 -10.77 -0.85
N PHE A 14 -4.30 -10.04 -0.92
CA PHE A 14 -4.46 -8.86 -1.75
C PHE A 14 -4.61 -7.62 -0.85
N PHE A 15 -3.96 -6.53 -1.22
CA PHE A 15 -4.11 -5.25 -0.53
C PHE A 15 -3.99 -4.11 -1.53
N ASN A 16 -4.62 -2.98 -1.23
CA ASN A 16 -4.59 -1.78 -2.06
C ASN A 16 -3.75 -0.70 -1.38
N VAL A 17 -2.95 0.01 -2.17
CA VAL A 17 -2.13 1.16 -1.78
C VAL A 17 -2.36 2.30 -2.74
N GLY A 18 -2.19 3.53 -2.25
CA GLY A 18 -2.32 4.73 -3.08
C GLY A 18 -1.91 5.99 -2.31
N GLY A 19 -1.62 7.03 -3.09
CA GLY A 19 -1.31 8.38 -2.65
C GLY A 19 -2.25 9.39 -3.31
N GLY A 20 -2.35 10.59 -2.75
CA GLY A 20 -3.15 11.67 -3.32
C GLY A 20 -2.25 12.59 -4.13
N ILE A 21 -2.47 12.66 -5.44
CA ILE A 21 -1.69 13.54 -6.32
C ILE A 21 -2.24 14.96 -6.23
N VAL A 22 -1.36 15.93 -5.96
CA VAL A 22 -1.64 17.36 -5.98
C VAL A 22 -0.80 18.05 -7.06
N TRP A 23 -1.05 19.33 -7.31
CA TRP A 23 -0.40 20.09 -8.39
C TRP A 23 1.14 20.05 -8.32
N ASP A 24 1.69 20.14 -7.11
CA ASP A 24 3.13 20.17 -6.86
C ASP A 24 3.71 18.77 -6.56
N SER A 25 2.94 17.69 -6.78
CA SER A 25 3.41 16.32 -6.53
C SER A 25 4.53 15.92 -7.48
N VAL A 26 5.55 15.27 -6.94
CA VAL A 26 6.64 14.65 -7.71
C VAL A 26 6.33 13.16 -7.89
N PRO A 27 6.28 12.63 -9.14
CA PRO A 27 5.90 11.24 -9.39
C PRO A 27 6.73 10.21 -8.60
N GLU A 28 8.03 10.47 -8.42
CA GLU A 28 8.93 9.60 -7.68
C GLU A 28 8.61 9.54 -6.19
N ASP A 29 8.23 10.67 -5.59
CA ASP A 29 7.89 10.76 -4.17
C ASP A 29 6.55 10.09 -3.88
N GLU A 30 5.55 10.29 -4.74
CA GLU A 30 4.22 9.65 -4.63
C GLU A 30 4.29 8.14 -4.79
N TYR A 31 5.15 7.67 -5.70
CA TYR A 31 5.45 6.26 -5.85
C TYR A 31 6.08 5.69 -4.57
N ARG A 32 7.03 6.42 -3.99
CA ARG A 32 7.71 6.00 -2.76
C ARG A 32 6.75 5.97 -1.56
N GLU A 33 5.88 6.96 -1.44
CA GLU A 33 4.83 7.00 -0.41
C GLU A 33 3.89 5.79 -0.52
N THR A 34 3.49 5.45 -1.75
CA THR A 34 2.64 4.28 -2.02
C THR A 34 3.33 2.98 -1.59
N LEU A 35 4.63 2.84 -1.88
CA LEU A 35 5.43 1.70 -1.43
C LEU A 35 5.56 1.66 0.10
N ASP A 36 5.81 2.78 0.77
CA ASP A 36 5.96 2.82 2.22
C ASP A 36 4.65 2.46 2.96
N LYS A 37 3.51 2.90 2.43
CA LYS A 37 2.18 2.45 2.90
C LYS A 37 1.98 0.94 2.71
N GLY A 38 2.44 0.39 1.59
CA GLY A 38 2.37 -1.05 1.30
C GLY A 38 3.28 -1.91 2.16
N LYS A 39 4.50 -1.43 2.47
CA LYS A 39 5.45 -2.13 3.34
C LYS A 39 4.87 -2.43 4.71
N ALA A 40 4.08 -1.52 5.28
CA ALA A 40 3.41 -1.77 6.56
C ALA A 40 2.47 -2.98 6.50
N LEU A 41 1.74 -3.16 5.40
CA LEU A 41 0.82 -4.29 5.19
C LEU A 41 1.60 -5.59 4.91
N LEU A 42 2.66 -5.51 4.10
CA LEU A 42 3.56 -6.64 3.84
C LEU A 42 4.26 -7.13 5.12
N LYS A 43 4.63 -6.22 6.02
CA LYS A 43 5.25 -6.56 7.30
C LYS A 43 4.33 -7.45 8.14
N VAL A 44 3.04 -7.11 8.21
CA VAL A 44 2.03 -7.91 8.91
C VAL A 44 1.87 -9.30 8.29
N LEU A 45 1.91 -9.40 6.95
CA LEU A 45 1.81 -10.68 6.25
C LEU A 45 3.05 -11.57 6.41
N THR A 46 4.23 -10.96 6.54
CA THR A 46 5.52 -11.68 6.56
C THR A 46 6.06 -11.96 7.95
N GLY A 47 5.48 -11.37 9.01
CA GLY A 47 5.80 -11.66 10.41
C GLY A 47 7.21 -11.24 10.86
N ARG A 48 7.88 -10.35 10.10
CA ARG A 48 9.17 -9.72 10.48
C ARG A 48 8.97 -8.28 10.92
#